data_AF-A0A922S5X6-F1
#
_entry.id   AF-A0A922S5X6-F1
#
_cell.length_a   1.000
_cell.length_b   1.000
_cell.length_c   1.000
_cell.angle_alpha   90.00
_cell.angle_beta   90.00
_cell.angle_gamma   90.00
#
_symmetry.space_group_name_H-M   'P 1'
#
loop_
_entity.id
_entity.type
_entity.pdbx_description
1 polymer ?
#
loop_
_entity_poly.entity_id
_entity_poly.type
_entity_poly.pdbx_seq_one_letter_code
_entity_poly.pdbx_strand_id
1 'polypeptide(L)'
;MGSVFDHVEFVDVLDSKDETNLALLSRPDLGVTFTKLHCWRLTQYTKAVFMDADTMVLKNIDDLFEREELSAAPDPGWPDCFNSGVFVFKPSLETYKKILSFAVSHGSFDGGDQASFNIFTVIVEKICCLGVCF
;
A
#
# COMPACT_ATOMS: atom_id res chain seq x y z
N MET A 1 -29.83 1.41 -6.15
CA MET A 1 -28.35 1.34 -6.17
C MET A 1 -27.93 0.88 -4.79
N GLY A 2 -27.40 -0.35 -4.67
CA GLY A 2 -26.82 -0.81 -3.42
C GLY A 2 -25.53 -0.03 -3.11
N SER A 3 -25.06 -0.08 -1.86
CA SER A 3 -23.75 0.45 -1.51
C SER A 3 -22.67 -0.27 -2.32
N VAL A 4 -21.73 0.48 -2.92
CA VAL A 4 -20.60 -0.09 -3.69
C VAL A 4 -19.51 -0.63 -2.76
N PHE A 5 -19.39 -0.07 -1.56
CA PHE A 5 -18.41 -0.45 -0.55
C PHE A 5 -19.10 -0.78 0.78
N ASP A 6 -18.58 -1.77 1.51
CA ASP A 6 -19.09 -2.14 2.84
C ASP A 6 -18.59 -1.20 3.94
N HIS A 7 -17.37 -0.68 3.80
CA HIS A 7 -16.73 0.24 4.73
C HIS A 7 -16.05 1.38 3.97
N VAL A 8 -16.20 2.62 4.45
CA VAL A 8 -15.53 3.80 3.91
C VAL A 8 -14.77 4.47 5.04
N GLU A 9 -13.44 4.44 4.97
CA GLU A 9 -12.56 5.07 5.94
C GLU A 9 -12.13 6.45 5.43
N PHE A 10 -12.37 7.49 6.23
CA PHE A 10 -11.85 8.82 5.93
C PHE A 10 -10.43 8.96 6.48
N VAL A 11 -9.49 9.26 5.59
CA VAL A 11 -8.10 9.51 5.96
C VAL A 11 -7.83 11.01 5.87
N ASP A 12 -7.69 11.66 7.02
CA ASP A 12 -7.25 13.05 7.10
C ASP A 12 -5.73 13.10 7.32
N VAL A 13 -4.99 13.35 6.25
CA VAL A 13 -3.53 13.46 6.25
C VAL A 13 -3.06 14.74 6.98
N LEU A 14 -3.96 15.72 7.15
CA LEU A 14 -3.67 17.01 7.76
C LEU A 14 -4.06 17.07 9.25
N ASP A 15 -4.56 15.98 9.84
CA ASP A 15 -4.81 15.93 11.28
C ASP A 15 -3.48 15.92 12.05
N SER A 16 -3.14 17.09 12.59
CA SER A 16 -1.87 17.43 13.25
C SER A 16 -1.69 16.77 14.63
N LYS A 17 -2.56 15.84 15.01
CA LYS A 17 -2.56 15.19 16.33
C LYS A 17 -1.61 14.00 16.43
N ASP A 18 -1.08 13.51 15.31
CA ASP A 18 -0.07 12.45 15.28
C ASP A 18 1.31 13.07 15.04
N GLU A 19 2.24 12.91 15.97
CA GLU A 19 3.64 13.37 15.83
C GLU A 19 4.28 12.85 14.54
N THR A 20 3.81 11.69 14.08
CA THR A 20 4.26 11.09 12.84
C THR A 20 3.67 11.79 11.62
N ASN A 21 2.41 12.25 11.66
CA ASN A 21 1.82 13.11 10.62
C ASN A 21 2.50 14.49 10.54
N LEU A 22 2.96 15.03 11.67
CA LEU A 22 3.73 16.27 11.72
C LEU A 22 5.08 16.16 10.97
N ALA A 23 5.73 15.00 11.05
CA ALA A 23 6.91 14.73 10.23
C ALA A 23 6.57 14.67 8.73
N LEU A 24 5.36 14.22 8.36
CA LEU A 24 4.86 14.22 6.98
C LEU A 24 4.56 15.62 6.46
N LEU A 25 4.03 16.52 7.29
CA LEU A 25 3.81 17.92 6.92
C LEU A 25 5.11 18.64 6.52
N SER A 26 6.26 18.17 7.00
CA SER A 26 7.58 18.67 6.61
C SER A 26 8.06 18.16 5.24
N ARG A 27 7.31 17.24 4.60
CA ARG A 27 7.60 16.60 3.31
C ARG A 27 6.33 16.51 2.45
N PRO A 28 5.84 17.65 1.92
CA PRO A 28 4.60 17.70 1.15
C PRO A 28 4.64 16.86 -0.14
N ASP A 29 5.83 16.57 -0.65
CA ASP A 29 6.08 15.68 -1.78
C ASP A 29 5.61 14.23 -1.55
N LEU A 30 5.43 13.81 -0.30
CA LEU A 30 5.06 12.44 0.05
C LEU A 30 3.57 12.25 0.41
N GLY A 31 2.74 13.31 0.36
CA GLY A 31 1.38 13.29 0.91
C GLY A 31 0.43 12.23 0.32
N VAL A 32 0.54 11.94 -0.99
CA VAL A 32 -0.29 10.91 -1.66
C VAL A 32 0.15 9.50 -1.26
N THR A 33 1.46 9.25 -1.27
CA THR A 33 2.09 8.01 -0.80
C THR A 33 1.68 7.63 0.61
N PHE A 34 1.61 8.61 1.51
CA PHE A 34 1.25 8.34 2.90
C PHE A 34 -0.21 7.97 3.08
N THR A 35 -1.12 8.52 2.27
CA THR A 35 -2.55 8.16 2.33
C THR A 35 -2.75 6.66 2.10
N LYS A 36 -2.02 6.08 1.14
CA LYS A 36 -2.05 4.65 0.82
C LYS A 36 -1.62 3.77 2.01
N LEU A 37 -0.61 4.18 2.76
CA LEU A 37 -0.11 3.45 3.93
C LEU A 37 -1.14 3.30 5.06
N HIS A 38 -2.15 4.17 5.12
CA HIS A 38 -3.22 4.03 6.12
C HIS A 38 -4.03 2.73 5.95
N CYS A 39 -3.91 2.00 4.83
CA CYS A 39 -4.51 0.68 4.70
C CYS A 39 -4.01 -0.31 5.77
N TRP A 40 -2.75 -0.19 6.24
CA TRP A 40 -2.24 -1.00 7.35
C TRP A 40 -2.89 -0.68 8.70
N ARG A 41 -3.62 0.43 8.83
CA ARG A 41 -4.36 0.76 10.07
C ARG A 41 -5.73 0.08 10.14
N LEU A 42 -6.19 -0.56 9.07
CA LEU A 42 -7.49 -1.24 9.01
C LEU A 42 -7.48 -2.58 9.76
N THR A 43 -7.12 -2.55 11.04
CA THR A 43 -6.93 -3.73 11.90
C THR A 43 -8.21 -4.50 12.23
N GLN A 44 -9.37 -4.04 11.74
CA GLN A 44 -10.59 -4.84 11.69
C GLN A 44 -10.50 -6.03 10.71
N TYR A 45 -9.54 -6.01 9.79
CA TYR A 45 -9.26 -7.11 8.86
C TYR A 45 -7.98 -7.87 9.23
N THR A 46 -7.96 -9.17 8.98
CA THR A 46 -6.79 -10.04 9.24
C THR A 46 -5.84 -10.15 8.04
N LYS A 47 -6.36 -9.92 6.83
CA LYS A 47 -5.64 -9.91 5.55
C LYS A 47 -6.45 -9.06 4.56
N ALA A 48 -5.77 -8.36 3.67
CA ALA A 48 -6.39 -7.55 2.63
C ALA A 48 -5.58 -7.57 1.34
N VAL A 49 -6.28 -7.34 0.22
CA VAL A 49 -5.69 -7.03 -1.08
C VAL A 49 -5.90 -5.54 -1.31
N PHE A 50 -4.81 -4.80 -1.44
CA PHE A 50 -4.87 -3.42 -1.86
C PHE A 50 -4.97 -3.36 -3.39
N MET A 51 -5.78 -2.42 -3.90
CA MET A 51 -5.92 -2.14 -5.32
C MET A 51 -5.98 -0.62 -5.53
N ASP A 52 -5.12 -0.07 -6.40
CA ASP A 52 -5.23 1.33 -6.80
C ASP A 52 -6.56 1.57 -7.54
N ALA A 53 -7.08 2.80 -7.46
CA ALA A 53 -8.41 3.16 -7.97
C ALA A 53 -8.52 3.12 -9.51
N ASP A 54 -7.39 3.04 -10.21
CA ASP A 54 -7.27 2.91 -11.66
C ASP A 54 -7.12 1.45 -12.13
N THR A 55 -7.19 0.47 -11.21
CA THR A 55 -7.16 -0.95 -11.56
C THR A 55 -8.54 -1.50 -11.94
N MET A 56 -8.58 -2.55 -12.76
CA MET A 56 -9.81 -3.24 -13.14
C MET A 56 -9.69 -4.75 -12.99
N VAL A 57 -10.63 -5.35 -12.24
CA VAL A 57 -10.75 -6.79 -12.04
C VAL A 57 -11.49 -7.42 -13.24
N LEU A 58 -10.83 -8.30 -13.99
CA LEU A 58 -11.41 -8.99 -15.15
C LEU A 58 -11.94 -10.39 -14.83
N LYS A 59 -11.49 -10.99 -13.72
CA LYS A 59 -11.86 -12.32 -13.23
C LYS A 59 -11.87 -12.32 -11.70
N ASN A 60 -12.48 -13.32 -11.07
CA ASN A 60 -12.36 -13.49 -9.62
C ASN A 60 -10.87 -13.61 -9.22
N ILE A 61 -10.49 -12.96 -8.12
CA ILE A 61 -9.13 -12.86 -7.60
C ILE A 61 -9.04 -13.27 -6.13
N ASP A 62 -10.01 -14.03 -5.62
CA ASP A 62 -10.07 -14.38 -4.20
C ASP A 62 -8.91 -15.30 -3.78
N ASP A 63 -8.29 -15.98 -4.74
CA ASP A 63 -7.07 -16.77 -4.54
C ASP A 63 -5.86 -15.92 -4.10
N LEU A 64 -5.89 -14.60 -4.32
CA LEU A 64 -4.89 -13.69 -3.75
C LEU A 64 -4.84 -13.74 -2.22
N PHE A 65 -5.96 -14.06 -1.55
CA PHE A 65 -5.99 -14.20 -0.09
C PHE A 65 -5.24 -15.43 0.42
N GLU A 66 -4.85 -16.37 -0.44
CA GLU A 66 -3.97 -17.49 -0.09
C GLU A 66 -2.49 -17.08 0.05
N ARG A 67 -2.11 -15.90 -0.46
CA ARG A 67 -0.74 -15.38 -0.42
C ARG A 67 -0.39 -14.77 0.93
N GLU A 68 0.90 -14.70 1.24
CA GLU A 68 1.44 -14.07 2.46
C GLU A 68 1.80 -12.59 2.23
N GLU A 69 1.91 -11.84 3.33
CA GLU A 69 2.47 -10.48 3.28
C GLU A 69 4.01 -10.54 3.12
N LEU A 70 4.65 -9.78 2.24
CA LEU A 70 4.09 -8.93 1.18
C LEU A 70 4.14 -9.70 -0.16
N SER A 71 3.03 -9.76 -0.88
CA SER A 71 3.00 -10.32 -2.23
C SER A 71 2.53 -9.27 -3.23
N ALA A 72 3.24 -9.10 -4.35
CA ALA A 72 2.97 -8.09 -5.36
C ALA A 72 3.41 -8.56 -6.76
N ALA A 73 2.95 -7.89 -7.82
CA ALA A 73 3.44 -8.15 -9.18
C ALA A 73 4.76 -7.40 -9.42
N PRO A 74 5.70 -7.93 -10.22
CA PRO A 74 6.90 -7.18 -10.61
C PRO A 74 6.52 -5.97 -11.48
N ASP A 75 7.28 -4.89 -11.35
CA ASP A 75 7.12 -3.71 -12.20
C ASP A 75 7.60 -4.01 -13.64
N PRO A 76 6.84 -3.63 -14.69
CA PRO A 76 7.23 -3.90 -16.07
C PRO A 76 8.50 -3.16 -16.54
N GLY A 77 8.77 -1.98 -15.98
CA GLY A 77 9.90 -1.14 -16.35
C GLY A 77 11.18 -1.48 -15.57
N TRP A 78 11.03 -1.92 -14.32
CA TRP A 78 12.14 -2.31 -13.46
C TRP A 78 11.83 -3.59 -12.68
N PRO A 79 12.19 -4.79 -13.20
CA PRO A 79 11.72 -6.07 -12.64
C PRO A 79 12.28 -6.42 -11.25
N ASP A 80 13.29 -5.70 -10.77
CA ASP A 80 13.79 -5.81 -9.39
C ASP A 80 12.91 -5.05 -8.38
N CYS A 81 11.95 -4.27 -8.87
CA CYS A 81 10.95 -3.58 -8.09
C CYS A 81 9.58 -4.24 -8.32
N PHE A 82 8.70 -4.20 -7.31
CA PHE A 82 7.30 -4.53 -7.51
C PHE A 82 6.48 -3.29 -7.85
N ASN A 83 5.36 -3.53 -8.55
CA ASN A 83 4.30 -2.56 -8.75
C ASN A 83 3.40 -2.52 -7.50
N SER A 84 3.21 -1.35 -6.92
CA SER A 84 2.40 -1.17 -5.71
C SER A 84 0.90 -1.04 -6.00
N GLY A 85 0.45 -1.16 -7.24
CA GLY A 85 -0.95 -1.01 -7.63
C GLY A 85 -1.85 -2.16 -7.19
N VAL A 86 -1.29 -3.36 -7.03
CA VAL A 86 -1.98 -4.50 -6.40
C VAL A 86 -1.01 -5.26 -5.50
N PHE A 87 -1.35 -5.40 -4.22
CA PHE A 87 -0.55 -6.20 -3.28
C PHE A 87 -1.38 -6.81 -2.15
N VAL A 88 -0.89 -7.92 -1.61
CA VAL A 88 -1.47 -8.64 -0.48
C VAL A 88 -0.72 -8.26 0.79
N PHE A 89 -1.45 -7.85 1.83
CA PHE A 89 -0.88 -7.40 3.10
C PHE A 89 -1.73 -7.82 4.31
N LYS A 90 -1.17 -7.66 5.51
CA LYS A 90 -1.80 -7.88 6.81
C LYS A 90 -1.85 -6.56 7.57
N PRO A 91 -3.04 -5.97 7.77
CA PRO A 91 -3.17 -4.75 8.56
C PRO A 91 -2.55 -4.89 9.95
N SER A 92 -1.68 -3.95 10.30
CA SER A 92 -0.94 -3.91 11.56
C SER A 92 -0.46 -2.49 11.84
N LEU A 93 -0.83 -1.95 13.00
CA LEU A 93 -0.34 -0.65 13.47
C LEU A 93 1.19 -0.66 13.68
N GLU A 94 1.77 -1.81 14.00
CA GLU A 94 3.22 -1.95 14.14
C GLU A 94 3.91 -1.83 12.77
N THR A 95 3.40 -2.55 11.76
CA THR A 95 3.90 -2.47 10.38
C THR A 95 3.75 -1.07 9.83
N TYR A 96 2.58 -0.43 10.02
CA TYR A 96 2.34 0.96 9.65
C TYR A 96 3.41 1.91 10.22
N LYS A 97 3.66 1.86 11.54
CA LYS A 97 4.67 2.71 12.20
C LYS A 97 6.07 2.46 11.69
N LYS A 98 6.41 1.20 11.39
CA LYS A 98 7.72 0.82 10.83
C LYS A 98 7.91 1.36 9.40
N ILE A 99 6.90 1.25 8.54
CA ILE A 99 6.96 1.79 7.18
C ILE A 99 7.06 3.32 7.23
N LEU A 100 6.27 3.95 8.10
CA LEU A 100 6.24 5.39 8.27
C LEU A 100 7.57 5.95 8.79
N SER A 101 8.15 5.35 9.84
CA SER A 101 9.47 5.75 10.34
C SER A 101 10.57 5.52 9.31
N PHE A 102 10.47 4.46 8.51
CA PHE A 102 11.37 4.19 7.40
C PHE A 102 11.30 5.30 6.33
N ALA A 103 10.10 5.65 5.88
CA ALA A 103 9.88 6.68 4.87
C ALA A 103 10.33 8.08 5.33
N VAL A 104 10.15 8.41 6.61
CA VAL A 104 10.66 9.68 7.19
C VAL A 104 12.20 9.70 7.24
N SER A 105 12.84 8.57 7.57
CA SER A 105 14.29 8.50 7.76
C SER A 105 15.09 8.39 6.47
N HIS A 106 14.57 7.70 5.44
CA HIS A 106 15.30 7.41 4.20
C HIS A 106 14.74 8.16 2.98
N GLY A 107 13.57 8.79 3.09
CA GLY A 107 12.87 9.39 1.96
C GLY A 107 12.33 8.36 0.97
N SER A 108 11.74 8.84 -0.12
CA SER A 108 11.40 8.05 -1.30
C SER A 108 12.40 8.39 -2.41
N PHE A 109 13.02 7.38 -3.03
CA PHE A 109 14.04 7.58 -4.07
C PHE A 109 13.43 8.09 -5.39
N ASP A 110 12.17 7.77 -5.67
CA ASP A 110 11.42 8.19 -6.87
C ASP A 110 10.39 9.30 -6.60
N GLY A 111 10.18 9.67 -5.32
CA GLY A 111 9.16 10.64 -4.91
C GLY A 111 7.75 10.07 -4.81
N GLY A 112 7.56 8.76 -5.04
CA GLY A 112 6.29 8.04 -4.95
C GLY A 112 6.27 7.00 -3.83
N ASP A 113 5.23 6.15 -3.80
CA ASP A 113 5.07 5.05 -2.83
C ASP A 113 5.90 3.82 -3.19
N GLN A 114 6.16 3.64 -4.48
CA GLN A 114 6.88 2.50 -5.02
C GLN A 114 8.31 2.39 -4.45
N ALA A 115 9.07 3.47 -4.30
CA ALA A 115 10.37 3.39 -3.65
C ALA A 115 10.29 3.10 -2.14
N SER A 116 9.31 3.66 -1.41
CA SER A 116 9.18 3.39 0.03
C SER A 116 8.86 1.93 0.31
N PHE A 117 8.00 1.31 -0.51
CA PHE A 117 7.66 -0.11 -0.40
C PHE A 117 8.80 -1.03 -0.85
N ASN A 118 9.49 -0.72 -1.96
CA ASN A 118 10.60 -1.53 -2.48
C ASN A 118 11.82 -1.54 -1.55
N ILE A 119 12.06 -0.48 -0.78
CA ILE A 119 13.18 -0.45 0.18
C ILE A 119 12.80 -1.14 1.51
N PHE A 120 11.53 -1.10 1.92
CA PHE A 120 11.07 -1.73 3.16
C PHE A 120 10.90 -3.25 3.03
N THR A 121 10.66 -3.78 1.83
CA THR A 121 10.31 -5.20 1.64
C THR A 121 11.31 -5.93 0.75
N VAL A 122 12.24 -6.66 1.36
CA VAL A 122 13.01 -7.72 0.70
C VAL A 122 12.27 -9.03 0.91
N ILE A 123 11.37 -9.38 -0.03
CA ILE A 123 10.89 -10.70 -0.47
C ILE A 123 9.59 -10.43 -1.25
N VAL A 124 9.59 -10.71 -2.56
CA VAL A 124 8.41 -10.57 -3.42
C VAL A 124 8.17 -11.91 -4.11
N GLU A 125 7.02 -12.55 -3.83
CA GLU A 125 6.51 -13.65 -4.64
C GLU A 125 5.69 -13.09 -5.82
N LYS A 126 5.95 -13.58 -7.03
CA LYS A 126 5.33 -13.11 -8.27
C LYS A 126 3.80 -13.30 -8.26
N ILE A 127 3.04 -12.20 -8.30
CA ILE A 127 1.58 -12.18 -8.60
C ILE A 127 1.28 -12.20 -10.13
N CYS A 128 2.31 -12.36 -10.97
CA CYS A 128 2.13 -12.38 -12.42
C CYS A 128 1.15 -13.49 -12.83
N CYS A 129 -0.05 -13.09 -13.33
CA CYS A 129 -1.12 -13.89 -13.96
C CYS A 129 -2.46 -14.08 -13.21
N LEU A 130 -3.05 -13.06 -12.57
CA LEU A 130 -4.38 -13.21 -11.92
C LEU A 130 -5.54 -12.35 -12.46
N GLY A 131 -5.41 -11.76 -13.66
CA GLY A 131 -6.57 -11.16 -14.34
C GLY A 131 -6.98 -9.77 -13.85
N VAL A 132 -6.02 -9.00 -13.33
CA VAL A 132 -6.15 -7.55 -13.13
C VAL A 132 -5.35 -6.84 -14.22
N CYS A 133 -5.94 -5.83 -14.86
CA CYS A 133 -5.23 -4.92 -15.75
C CYS A 133 -4.90 -3.63 -15.00
N PHE A 134 -3.66 -3.17 -15.20
CA PHE A 134 -3.15 -1.84 -14.85
C PHE A 134 -3.28 -0.92 -16.06
#